data_AF-A0A8K0XEV8-F1
#
_entry.id   AF-A0A8K0XEV8-F1
#
_cell.length_a   1.000
_cell.length_b   1.000
_cell.length_c   1.000
_cell.angle_alpha   90.00
_cell.angle_beta   90.00
_cell.angle_gamma   90.00
#
_symmetry.space_group_name_H-M   'P 1'
#
loop_
_entity.id
_entity.type
_entity.pdbx_description
1 polymer ?
#
loop_
_entity_poly.entity_id
_entity_poly.type
_entity_poly.pdbx_seq_one_letter_code
_entity_poly.pdbx_strand_id
1 'polypeptide(L)' 'DCTGVPAWQKSHAYPAGSKVVFNGHLWVAVQWTTSNTPGDTSGTWKDLGVCA' A
#
# COMPACT_ATOMS: atom_id res chain seq x y z
N ASP A 1 -3.58 -13.48 0.87
CA ASP A 1 -4.98 -13.10 0.68
C ASP A 1 -5.12 -11.59 0.55
N CYS A 2 -5.42 -11.14 -0.66
CA CYS A 2 -5.68 -9.73 -0.99
C CYS A 2 -7.14 -9.49 -1.38
N THR A 3 -8.03 -10.44 -1.05
CA THR A 3 -9.44 -10.38 -1.45
C THR A 3 -10.09 -9.14 -0.86
N GLY A 4 -10.64 -8.28 -1.74
CA GLY A 4 -11.31 -7.03 -1.35
C GLY A 4 -10.38 -5.86 -1.04
N VAL A 5 -9.06 -6.00 -1.18
CA VAL A 5 -8.12 -4.87 -1.05
C VAL A 5 -7.98 -4.15 -2.39
N PRO A 6 -8.22 -2.83 -2.47
CA PRO A 6 -8.10 -2.10 -3.73
C PRO A 6 -6.64 -1.99 -4.18
N ALA A 7 -6.44 -1.87 -5.50
CA ALA A 7 -5.14 -1.54 -6.05
C ALA A 7 -4.69 -0.13 -5.62
N TRP A 8 -3.38 0.07 -5.43
CA TRP A 8 -2.83 1.38 -5.10
C TRP A 8 -3.09 2.40 -6.22
N GLN A 9 -3.42 3.63 -5.84
CA GLN A 9 -3.70 4.75 -6.73
C GLN A 9 -2.93 6.00 -6.29
N LYS A 10 -2.18 6.59 -7.22
CA LYS A 10 -1.33 7.77 -6.96
C LYS A 10 -2.09 9.03 -6.51
N SER A 11 -3.37 9.14 -6.84
CA SER A 11 -4.21 10.30 -6.53
C SER A 11 -5.05 10.11 -5.28
N HIS A 12 -4.89 9.00 -4.55
CA HIS A 12 -5.71 8.68 -3.38
C HIS A 12 -4.94 8.93 -2.09
N ALA A 13 -5.59 9.58 -1.12
CA ALA A 13 -5.03 9.75 0.21
C ALA A 13 -5.20 8.46 1.03
N TYR A 14 -4.10 7.94 1.54
CA TYR A 14 -4.01 6.76 2.39
C TYR A 14 -3.59 7.17 3.80
N PRO A 15 -4.53 7.25 4.75
CA PRO A 15 -4.20 7.34 6.16
C PRO A 15 -3.37 6.15 6.64
N ALA A 16 -2.64 6.32 7.75
CA ALA A 16 -1.92 5.22 8.39
C ALA A 16 -2.87 4.04 8.66
N GLY A 17 -2.41 2.82 8.39
CA GLY A 17 -3.18 1.58 8.46
C GLY A 17 -3.95 1.21 7.19
N SER A 18 -4.00 2.09 6.18
CA SER A 18 -4.63 1.78 4.88
C SER A 18 -3.91 0.63 4.19
N LYS A 19 -4.67 -0.26 3.52
CA LYS A 19 -4.13 -1.42 2.79
C LYS A 19 -4.40 -1.29 1.30
N VAL A 20 -3.41 -1.64 0.50
CA VAL A 20 -3.50 -1.61 -0.97
C VAL A 20 -2.77 -2.80 -1.57
N VAL A 21 -3.17 -3.19 -2.78
CA VAL A 21 -2.43 -4.14 -3.60
C VAL A 21 -1.56 -3.37 -4.59
N PHE A 22 -0.27 -3.68 -4.63
CA PHE A 22 0.65 -3.12 -5.62
C PHE A 22 1.70 -4.18 -6.00
N ASN A 23 1.91 -4.34 -7.31
CA ASN A 23 2.84 -5.32 -7.88
C ASN A 23 2.64 -6.77 -7.37
N GLY A 24 1.39 -7.17 -7.13
CA GLY A 24 1.05 -8.50 -6.61
C GLY A 24 1.33 -8.71 -5.11
N HIS A 25 1.68 -7.65 -4.39
CA HIS A 25 1.92 -7.65 -2.96
C HIS A 25 0.87 -6.84 -2.22
N LEU A 26 0.61 -7.22 -0.97
CA LEU A 26 -0.20 -6.47 -0.03
C LEU A 26 0.69 -5.47 0.72
N TRP A 27 0.28 -4.21 0.73
CA TRP A 27 1.01 -3.15 1.41
C TRP A 27 0.13 -2.48 2.45
N VAL A 28 0.73 -2.02 3.54
CA VAL A 28 0.06 -1.19 4.56
C VAL A 28 0.79 0.14 4.73
N ALA A 29 0.04 1.24 4.71
CA ALA A 29 0.57 2.57 4.96
C ALA A 29 0.95 2.68 6.44
N VAL A 30 2.20 3.05 6.73
CA VAL A 30 2.68 3.24 8.13
C VAL A 30 2.44 4.67 8.61
N GLN A 31 2.31 5.61 7.69
CA GLN A 31 1.97 7.02 7.95
C GLN A 31 1.02 7.53 6.88
N TRP A 32 0.45 8.72 7.10
CA TRP A 32 -0.41 9.35 6.11
C TRP A 32 0.38 9.64 4.82
N THR A 33 -0.16 9.22 3.68
CA THR A 33 0.44 9.45 2.37
C THR A 33 -0.62 9.67 1.29
N THR A 34 -0.23 10.26 0.17
CA THR A 34 -1.11 10.49 -0.98
C THR A 34 -0.51 9.97 -2.29
N SER A 35 0.80 10.14 -2.47
CA SER A 35 1.45 9.84 -3.75
C SER A 35 2.68 8.94 -3.63
N ASN A 36 3.07 8.54 -2.42
CA ASN A 36 4.18 7.59 -2.24
C ASN A 36 3.79 6.23 -2.80
N THR A 37 4.68 5.68 -3.61
CA THR A 37 4.47 4.37 -4.24
C THR A 37 4.85 3.27 -3.23
N PRO A 38 4.06 2.21 -3.08
CA PRO A 38 4.46 1.08 -2.24
C PRO A 38 5.76 0.46 -2.75
N GLY A 39 6.71 0.24 -1.83
CA GLY A 39 8.06 -0.21 -2.16
C GLY A 39 9.06 0.91 -2.50
N ASP A 40 8.67 2.19 -2.35
CA ASP A 40 9.64 3.28 -2.40
C ASP A 40 10.60 3.27 -1.19
N THR A 41 11.65 4.09 -1.26
CA THR A 41 12.66 4.19 -0.19
C THR A 41 12.23 5.10 0.95
N SER A 42 11.00 5.64 0.93
CA SER A 42 10.54 6.59 1.95
C SER A 42 10.13 5.91 3.26
N GLY A 43 9.92 4.59 3.23
CA GLY A 43 9.43 3.82 4.38
C GLY A 43 7.97 4.09 4.72
N THR A 44 7.21 4.70 3.81
CA THR A 44 5.80 5.06 4.00
C THR A 44 4.84 3.87 3.86
N TRP A 45 5.29 2.82 3.19
CA TRP A 45 4.57 1.57 3.00
C TRP A 45 5.38 0.41 3.57
N LYS A 46 4.69 -0.49 4.26
CA LYS A 46 5.24 -1.75 4.73
C LYS A 46 4.67 -2.89 3.89
N ASP A 47 5.57 -3.70 3.34
CA ASP A 47 5.21 -4.92 2.63
C ASP A 47 4.66 -5.95 3.63
N LEU A 48 3.47 -6.48 3.33
CA LEU A 48 2.85 -7.59 4.07
C LEU A 48 3.00 -8.93 3.32
N GLY A 49 3.69 -8.92 2.18
CA GLY A 49 4.00 -10.10 1.38
C GLY A 49 3.08 -10.25 0.16
N VAL A 50 3.31 -11.32 -0.59
CA VAL A 50 2.57 -11.63 -1.82
C VAL A 50 1.09 -11.89 -1.54
N CYS A 51 0.26 -11.41 -2.45
CA CYS A 51 -1.14 -11.82 -2.53
C CYS A 51 -1.22 -13.30 -2.88
N ALA A 52 -1.42 -14.15 -1.87
CA ALA A 52 -1.90 -15.52 -2.04
C ALA A 52 -3.41 -15.56 -2.26
#